data_AF-D8TCQ1-F1
#
_entry.id   AF-D8TCQ1-F1
#
_cell.length_a   1.000
_cell.length_b   1.000
_cell.length_c   1.000
_cell.angle_alpha   90.00
_cell.angle_beta   90.00
_cell.angle_gamma   90.00
#
_symmetry.space_group_name_H-M   'P 1'
#
loop_
_entity.id
_entity.type
_entity.pdbx_description
1 polymer ?
#
loop_
_entity_poly.entity_id
_entity_poly.type
_entity_poly.pdbx_seq_one_letter_code
_entity_poly.pdbx_strand_id
1 'polypeptide(L)'
;MDRAKNLFDREISNKDPASWNALLAGYANNGHLSLAKSCFGHMPQRDLVSWNSLLAVYARNGLDNLGLFRAMLIEGIPPDESSFTSVLSGHSSDLQLSWSHFTSMVSNFRLAPSKQQYGCILAVLARCGYFQQAEELIRSMPFLADSRDWLSVLGACRQDHSASASFRAAGQAWRIDPHDSAPYVLLATTQEV
;
A
#
# COMPACT_ATOMS: atom_id res chain seq x y z
N MET A 1 3.90 12.48 22.25
CA MET A 1 3.28 11.15 22.40
C MET A 1 2.95 10.84 23.85
N ASP A 2 3.91 10.98 24.77
CA ASP A 2 3.68 10.69 26.20
C ASP A 2 2.57 11.52 26.83
N ARG A 3 2.36 12.76 26.35
CA ARG A 3 1.24 13.62 26.79
C ARG A 3 -0.14 13.07 26.37
N ALA A 4 -0.25 12.51 25.16
CA ALA A 4 -1.52 11.97 24.66
C ALA A 4 -1.88 10.66 25.39
N LYS A 5 -0.90 9.79 25.63
CA LYS A 5 -1.08 8.59 26.45
C LYS A 5 -1.45 8.93 27.90
N ASN A 6 -0.74 9.86 28.53
CA ASN A 6 -1.04 10.29 29.90
C ASN A 6 -2.44 10.90 30.03
N LEU A 7 -2.87 11.71 29.04
CA LEU A 7 -4.23 12.26 29.02
C LEU A 7 -5.28 11.15 28.85
N PHE A 8 -5.04 10.22 27.94
CA PHE A 8 -5.91 9.06 27.71
C PHE A 8 -6.04 8.18 28.96
N ASP A 9 -4.93 7.93 29.66
CA ASP A 9 -4.91 7.08 30.85
C ASP A 9 -5.58 7.77 32.05
N ARG A 10 -5.38 9.09 32.24
CA ARG A 10 -5.84 9.84 33.42
C ARG A 10 -7.22 10.47 33.31
N GLU A 11 -7.53 11.12 32.18
CA GLU A 11 -8.72 11.96 32.05
C GLU A 11 -9.89 11.22 31.41
N ILE A 12 -9.63 10.20 30.59
CA ILE A 12 -10.68 9.40 29.93
C ILE A 12 -11.06 8.25 30.87
N SER A 13 -12.06 8.52 31.71
CA SER A 13 -12.65 7.57 32.65
C SER A 13 -13.49 6.49 31.97
N ASN A 14 -14.15 6.81 30.84
CA ASN A 14 -14.84 5.83 29.99
C ASN A 14 -14.24 5.81 28.58
N LYS A 15 -13.25 4.92 28.37
CA LYS A 15 -12.56 4.79 27.08
C LYS A 15 -13.44 4.05 26.09
N ASP A 16 -14.00 4.78 25.14
CA ASP A 16 -14.80 4.23 24.05
C ASP A 16 -13.93 3.78 22.85
N PRO A 17 -14.49 3.03 21.87
CA PRO A 17 -13.73 2.61 20.70
C PRO A 17 -13.09 3.76 19.91
N ALA A 18 -13.75 4.92 19.84
CA ALA A 18 -13.25 6.08 19.11
C ALA A 18 -11.97 6.66 19.73
N SER A 19 -11.91 6.78 21.05
CA SER A 19 -10.72 7.26 21.77
C SER A 19 -9.53 6.30 21.62
N TRP A 20 -9.76 4.98 21.66
CA TRP A 20 -8.74 3.97 21.37
C TRP A 20 -8.23 4.06 19.93
N ASN A 21 -9.14 4.19 18.97
CA ASN A 21 -8.80 4.36 17.55
C ASN A 21 -7.98 5.64 17.31
N ALA A 22 -8.32 6.74 17.97
CA ALA A 22 -7.56 7.98 17.88
C ALA A 22 -6.14 7.83 18.44
N LEU A 23 -5.99 7.14 19.58
CA LEU A 23 -4.68 6.88 20.18
C LEU A 23 -3.83 5.96 19.29
N LEU A 24 -4.42 4.89 18.76
CA LEU A 24 -3.78 3.96 17.85
C LEU A 24 -3.35 4.64 16.55
N ALA A 25 -4.24 5.40 15.92
CA ALA A 25 -3.93 6.18 14.72
C ALA A 25 -2.81 7.19 14.98
N GLY A 26 -2.81 7.83 16.15
CA GLY A 26 -1.70 8.66 16.61
C GLY A 26 -0.37 7.92 16.57
N TYR A 27 -0.28 6.75 17.22
CA TYR A 27 0.94 5.92 17.19
C TYR A 27 1.32 5.47 15.78
N ALA A 28 0.35 4.99 15.00
CA ALA A 28 0.56 4.52 13.64
C ALA A 28 1.08 5.60 12.70
N ASN A 29 0.51 6.82 12.76
CA ASN A 29 0.86 7.93 11.88
C ASN A 29 2.24 8.55 12.17
N ASN A 30 2.73 8.39 13.40
CA ASN A 30 4.07 8.83 13.77
C ASN A 30 5.11 7.68 13.71
N GLY A 31 4.77 6.54 13.10
CA GLY A 31 5.69 5.42 12.93
C GLY A 31 6.07 4.69 14.22
N HIS A 32 5.37 4.92 15.32
CA HIS A 32 5.64 4.25 16.60
C HIS A 32 4.98 2.87 16.64
N LEU A 33 5.51 1.96 15.83
CA LEU A 33 4.98 0.61 15.64
C LEU A 33 4.79 -0.15 16.96
N SER A 34 5.79 -0.14 17.85
CA SER A 34 5.72 -0.86 19.12
C SER A 34 4.60 -0.34 20.03
N LEU A 35 4.39 0.98 20.05
CA LEU A 35 3.30 1.60 20.81
C LEU A 35 1.94 1.33 20.16
N ALA A 36 1.85 1.31 18.82
CA ALA A 36 0.64 0.93 18.10
C ALA A 36 0.24 -0.52 18.41
N LYS A 37 1.19 -1.47 18.36
CA LYS A 37 0.97 -2.87 18.74
C LYS A 37 0.51 -3.01 20.19
N SER A 38 1.19 -2.33 21.10
CA SER A 38 0.84 -2.33 22.53
C SER A 38 -0.58 -1.78 22.73
N CYS A 39 -0.91 -0.63 22.12
CA CYS A 39 -2.24 -0.03 22.17
C CYS A 39 -3.31 -1.00 21.67
N PHE A 40 -3.13 -1.57 20.48
CA PHE A 40 -4.05 -2.54 19.88
C PHE A 40 -4.24 -3.81 20.74
N GLY A 41 -3.17 -4.26 21.41
CA GLY A 41 -3.22 -5.37 22.36
C GLY A 41 -4.09 -5.10 23.59
N HIS A 42 -4.17 -3.84 24.03
CA HIS A 42 -4.97 -3.43 25.20
C HIS A 42 -6.40 -2.99 24.84
N MET A 43 -6.75 -2.92 23.56
CA MET A 43 -8.11 -2.53 23.15
C MET A 43 -9.12 -3.62 23.57
N PRO A 44 -10.17 -3.26 24.34
CA PRO A 44 -11.19 -4.22 24.76
C PRO A 44 -12.07 -4.67 23.60
N GLN A 45 -12.27 -3.79 22.61
CA GLN A 45 -12.99 -4.07 21.38
C GLN A 45 -12.17 -3.53 20.22
N ARG A 46 -11.98 -4.37 19.20
CA ARG A 46 -11.31 -4.02 17.94
C ARG A 46 -12.36 -3.97 16.85
N ASP A 47 -12.34 -2.89 16.09
CA ASP A 47 -13.18 -2.70 14.91
C ASP A 47 -12.31 -2.58 13.64
N LEU A 48 -12.97 -2.39 12.50
CA LEU A 48 -12.33 -2.21 11.20
C LEU A 48 -11.27 -1.09 11.21
N VAL A 49 -11.53 0.01 11.91
CA VAL A 49 -10.60 1.16 11.98
C VAL A 49 -9.33 0.78 12.73
N SER A 50 -9.46 0.04 13.84
CA SER A 50 -8.31 -0.42 14.62
C SER A 50 -7.43 -1.38 13.80
N TRP A 51 -8.05 -2.32 13.09
CA TRP A 51 -7.34 -3.28 12.22
C TRP A 51 -6.64 -2.60 11.06
N ASN A 52 -7.33 -1.70 10.35
CA ASN A 52 -6.77 -0.95 9.23
C ASN A 52 -5.59 -0.06 9.68
N SER A 53 -5.69 0.55 10.86
CA SER A 53 -4.59 1.35 11.42
C SER A 53 -3.33 0.50 11.65
N LEU A 54 -3.50 -0.73 12.17
CA LEU A 54 -2.39 -1.65 12.42
C LEU A 54 -1.81 -2.23 11.11
N LEU A 55 -2.65 -2.64 10.17
CA LEU A 55 -2.22 -3.10 8.84
C LEU A 55 -1.41 -2.03 8.11
N ALA A 56 -1.89 -0.78 8.14
CA ALA A 56 -1.25 0.35 7.47
C ALA A 56 0.12 0.70 8.07
N VAL A 57 0.30 0.63 9.39
CA VAL A 57 1.61 0.89 10.00
C VAL A 57 2.61 -0.23 9.71
N TYR A 58 2.17 -1.49 9.62
CA TYR A 58 3.04 -2.58 9.17
C TYR A 58 3.49 -2.37 7.72
N ALA A 59 2.55 -2.09 6.81
CA ALA A 59 2.85 -1.85 5.40
C ALA A 59 3.85 -0.70 5.22
N ARG A 60 3.65 0.41 5.93
CA ARG A 60 4.56 1.58 5.90
C ARG A 60 5.97 1.29 6.42
N ASN A 61 6.11 0.32 7.31
CA ASN A 61 7.42 -0.12 7.80
C ASN A 61 8.02 -1.27 6.97
N GLY A 62 7.39 -1.66 5.86
CA GLY A 62 7.85 -2.77 5.02
C GLY A 62 7.76 -4.13 5.72
N LEU A 63 6.86 -4.28 6.69
CA LEU A 63 6.69 -5.51 7.46
C LEU A 63 5.53 -6.34 6.89
N ASP A 64 5.69 -7.66 6.93
CA ASP A 64 4.64 -8.62 6.60
C ASP A 64 3.41 -8.41 7.51
N ASN A 65 2.27 -8.15 6.88
CA ASN A 65 0.98 -7.92 7.53
C ASN A 65 -0.06 -9.02 7.26
N LEU A 66 0.30 -10.15 6.64
CA LEU A 66 -0.64 -11.26 6.38
C LEU A 66 -1.13 -11.92 7.66
N GLY A 67 -0.25 -12.07 8.65
CA GLY A 67 -0.64 -12.60 9.95
C GLY A 67 -1.75 -11.75 10.59
N LEU A 68 -1.66 -10.43 10.46
CA LEU A 68 -2.69 -9.51 10.94
C LEU A 68 -3.97 -9.60 10.11
N PHE A 69 -3.85 -9.64 8.77
CA PHE A 69 -5.01 -9.77 7.90
C PHE A 69 -5.78 -11.07 8.16
N ARG A 70 -5.06 -12.18 8.38
CA ARG A 70 -5.68 -13.46 8.76
C ARG A 70 -6.35 -13.38 10.13
N ALA A 71 -5.72 -12.74 11.11
CA ALA A 71 -6.30 -12.56 12.44
C ALA A 71 -7.60 -11.73 12.38
N MET A 72 -7.61 -10.66 11.57
CA MET A 72 -8.81 -9.85 11.30
C MET A 72 -9.98 -10.71 10.76
N LEU A 73 -9.69 -11.60 9.81
CA LEU A 73 -10.69 -12.52 9.24
C LEU A 73 -11.19 -13.55 10.28
N ILE A 74 -10.29 -14.07 11.12
CA ILE A 74 -10.65 -15.03 12.19
C ILE A 74 -11.52 -14.36 13.26
N GLU A 75 -11.26 -13.10 13.59
CA GLU A 75 -12.10 -12.29 14.48
C GLU A 75 -13.42 -11.84 13.82
N GLY A 76 -13.67 -12.24 12.56
CA GLY A 76 -14.92 -11.97 11.86
C GLY A 76 -15.08 -10.52 11.39
N ILE A 77 -13.99 -9.75 11.35
CA ILE A 77 -14.02 -8.37 10.86
C ILE A 77 -13.86 -8.39 9.33
N PRO A 78 -14.87 -7.96 8.55
CA PRO A 78 -14.79 -7.98 7.10
C PRO A 78 -13.80 -6.91 6.61
N PRO A 79 -12.82 -7.26 5.77
CA PRO A 79 -11.89 -6.32 5.20
C PRO A 79 -12.59 -5.39 4.21
N ASP A 80 -12.10 -4.15 4.16
CA ASP A 80 -12.55 -3.13 3.21
C ASP A 80 -11.44 -2.81 2.21
N GLU A 81 -11.69 -1.80 1.39
CA GLU A 81 -10.71 -1.28 0.43
C GLU A 81 -9.36 -0.92 1.10
N SER A 82 -9.40 -0.28 2.27
CA SER A 82 -8.20 0.16 3.00
C SER A 82 -7.40 -1.01 3.57
N SER A 83 -8.08 -2.08 4.01
CA SER A 83 -7.45 -3.33 4.41
C SER A 83 -6.62 -3.90 3.25
N PHE A 84 -7.21 -3.97 2.05
CA PHE A 84 -6.54 -4.51 0.86
C PHE A 84 -5.40 -3.62 0.37
N THR A 85 -5.55 -2.30 0.40
CA THR A 85 -4.45 -1.37 0.12
C THR A 85 -3.23 -1.67 0.99
N SER A 86 -3.46 -1.87 2.29
CA SER A 86 -2.39 -2.13 3.25
C SER A 86 -1.72 -3.49 2.98
N VAL A 87 -2.51 -4.54 2.70
CA VAL A 87 -1.98 -5.87 2.40
C VAL A 87 -1.16 -5.87 1.10
N LEU A 88 -1.66 -5.25 0.05
CA LEU A 88 -0.99 -5.19 -1.26
C LEU A 88 0.30 -4.35 -1.22
N SER A 89 0.30 -3.26 -0.46
CA SER A 89 1.51 -2.44 -0.27
C SER A 89 2.57 -3.11 0.61
N GLY A 90 2.16 -3.92 1.60
CA GLY A 90 3.08 -4.71 2.44
C GLY A 90 3.82 -5.81 1.68
N HIS A 91 3.20 -6.39 0.64
CA HIS A 91 3.74 -7.53 -0.12
C HIS A 91 4.29 -7.13 -1.49
N SER A 92 4.84 -5.92 -1.53
CA SER A 92 5.24 -5.32 -2.79
C SER A 92 6.17 -6.23 -3.64
N SER A 93 7.00 -7.07 -3.04
CA SER A 93 7.92 -7.96 -3.75
C SER A 93 7.37 -9.34 -4.15
N ASP A 94 6.18 -9.74 -3.71
CA ASP A 94 5.60 -11.05 -4.04
C ASP A 94 4.38 -10.90 -4.95
N LEU A 95 4.57 -11.22 -6.23
CA LEU A 95 3.52 -11.13 -7.24
C LEU A 95 2.39 -12.12 -7.01
N GLN A 96 2.70 -13.36 -6.61
CA GLN A 96 1.68 -14.40 -6.45
C GLN A 96 0.75 -14.04 -5.29
N LEU A 97 1.31 -13.65 -4.15
CA LEU A 97 0.53 -13.22 -2.99
C LEU A 97 -0.27 -11.96 -3.30
N SER A 98 0.37 -10.93 -3.87
CA SER A 98 -0.31 -9.68 -4.23
C SER A 98 -1.49 -9.93 -5.19
N TRP A 99 -1.29 -10.73 -6.23
CA TRP A 99 -2.36 -11.06 -7.19
C TRP A 99 -3.47 -11.92 -6.57
N SER A 100 -3.13 -12.85 -5.69
CA SER A 100 -4.13 -13.65 -4.96
C SER A 100 -5.03 -12.78 -4.09
N HIS A 101 -4.46 -11.78 -3.40
CA HIS A 101 -5.24 -10.86 -2.58
C HIS A 101 -6.08 -9.92 -3.43
N PHE A 102 -5.52 -9.39 -4.53
CA PHE A 102 -6.25 -8.55 -5.47
C PHE A 102 -7.45 -9.29 -6.10
N THR A 103 -7.29 -10.54 -6.49
CA THR A 103 -8.41 -11.35 -7.01
C THR A 103 -9.42 -11.68 -5.92
N SER A 104 -8.98 -12.04 -4.71
CA SER A 104 -9.87 -12.31 -3.57
C SER A 104 -10.73 -11.10 -3.19
N MET A 105 -10.21 -9.88 -3.33
CA MET A 105 -10.96 -8.64 -3.10
C MET A 105 -12.23 -8.60 -3.96
N VAL A 106 -12.12 -9.00 -5.24
CA VAL A 106 -13.23 -9.03 -6.19
C VAL A 106 -14.11 -10.26 -6.00
N SER A 107 -13.52 -11.46 -5.93
CA SER A 107 -14.27 -12.73 -5.93
C SER A 107 -14.93 -13.05 -4.60
N ASN A 108 -14.23 -12.78 -3.49
CA ASN A 108 -14.66 -13.21 -2.15
C ASN A 108 -15.33 -12.07 -1.40
N PHE A 109 -14.79 -10.85 -1.49
CA PHE A 109 -15.30 -9.69 -0.76
C PHE A 109 -16.16 -8.75 -1.59
N ARG A 110 -16.24 -8.98 -2.92
CA ARG A 110 -17.04 -8.18 -3.87
C ARG A 110 -16.73 -6.68 -3.82
N LEU A 111 -15.48 -6.34 -3.54
CA LEU A 111 -14.99 -4.98 -3.52
C LEU A 111 -14.40 -4.63 -4.90
N ALA A 112 -14.77 -3.46 -5.43
CA ALA A 112 -14.21 -2.94 -6.66
C ALA A 112 -12.81 -2.34 -6.39
N PRO A 113 -11.74 -2.76 -7.08
CA PRO A 113 -10.42 -2.18 -6.88
C PRO A 113 -10.38 -0.74 -7.38
N SER A 114 -9.87 0.16 -6.54
CA SER A 114 -9.59 1.55 -6.90
C SER A 114 -8.22 1.69 -7.56
N LYS A 115 -7.96 2.90 -8.08
CA LYS A 115 -6.67 3.25 -8.70
C LYS A 115 -5.49 2.92 -7.78
N GLN A 116 -5.66 3.00 -6.46
CA GLN A 116 -4.58 2.72 -5.51
C GLN A 116 -4.20 1.23 -5.51
N GLN A 117 -5.15 0.29 -5.48
CA GLN A 117 -4.81 -1.14 -5.51
C GLN A 117 -4.24 -1.55 -6.86
N TYR A 118 -4.74 -0.99 -7.96
CA TYR A 118 -4.11 -1.18 -9.28
C TYR A 118 -2.66 -0.67 -9.29
N GLY A 119 -2.39 0.51 -8.71
CA GLY A 119 -1.04 1.05 -8.57
C GLY A 119 -0.12 0.13 -7.75
N CYS A 120 -0.63 -0.51 -6.68
CA CYS A 120 0.14 -1.50 -5.92
C CYS A 120 0.55 -2.69 -6.79
N ILE A 121 -0.40 -3.26 -7.55
CA ILE A 121 -0.13 -4.40 -8.45
C ILE A 121 0.81 -4.00 -9.59
N LEU A 122 0.62 -2.80 -10.16
CA LEU A 122 1.50 -2.26 -11.18
C LEU A 122 2.95 -2.16 -10.68
N ALA A 123 3.14 -1.64 -9.48
CA ALA A 123 4.45 -1.52 -8.87
C ALA A 123 5.07 -2.89 -8.55
N VAL A 124 4.27 -3.89 -8.17
CA VAL A 124 4.72 -5.29 -7.98
C VAL A 124 5.18 -5.90 -9.31
N LEU A 125 4.35 -5.82 -10.37
CA LEU A 125 4.70 -6.31 -11.71
C LEU A 125 6.00 -5.68 -12.22
N ALA A 126 6.13 -4.35 -12.08
CA ALA A 126 7.31 -3.62 -12.47
C ALA A 126 8.56 -4.11 -11.72
N ARG A 127 8.50 -4.23 -10.38
CA ARG A 127 9.61 -4.70 -9.55
C ARG A 127 9.99 -6.16 -9.78
N CYS A 128 9.04 -6.99 -10.22
CA CYS A 128 9.31 -8.38 -10.58
C CYS A 128 9.73 -8.57 -12.05
N GLY A 129 9.91 -7.49 -12.83
CA GLY A 129 10.37 -7.54 -14.24
C GLY A 129 9.27 -7.89 -15.25
N TYR A 130 8.01 -7.98 -14.84
CA TYR A 130 6.87 -8.28 -15.72
C TYR A 130 6.36 -7.02 -16.44
N PHE A 131 7.25 -6.36 -17.19
CA PHE A 131 6.96 -5.05 -17.80
C PHE A 131 5.84 -5.09 -18.82
N GLN A 132 5.73 -6.16 -19.61
CA GLN A 132 4.67 -6.30 -20.61
C GLN A 132 3.29 -6.37 -19.92
N GLN A 133 3.19 -7.15 -18.85
CA GLN A 133 1.99 -7.27 -18.03
C GLN A 133 1.68 -5.96 -17.30
N ALA A 134 2.70 -5.24 -16.84
CA ALA A 134 2.53 -3.90 -16.26
C ALA A 134 1.92 -2.92 -17.27
N GLU A 135 2.41 -2.89 -18.51
CA GLU A 135 1.84 -2.07 -19.58
C GLU A 135 0.40 -2.50 -19.94
N GLU A 136 0.13 -3.80 -19.98
CA GLU A 136 -1.22 -4.35 -20.23
C GLU A 136 -2.19 -3.99 -19.11
N LEU A 137 -1.74 -4.05 -17.85
CA LEU A 137 -2.51 -3.60 -16.70
C LEU A 137 -2.87 -2.12 -16.85
N ILE A 138 -1.90 -1.26 -17.21
CA ILE A 138 -2.16 0.16 -17.44
C ILE A 138 -3.25 0.40 -18.49
N ARG A 139 -3.24 -0.37 -19.58
CA ARG A 139 -4.23 -0.25 -20.66
C ARG A 139 -5.61 -0.79 -20.28
N SER A 140 -5.68 -1.76 -19.37
CA SER A 140 -6.91 -2.40 -18.94
C SER A 140 -7.52 -1.80 -17.67
N MET A 141 -6.81 -0.89 -16.99
CA MET A 141 -7.35 -0.17 -15.84
C MET A 141 -8.62 0.59 -16.23
N PRO A 142 -9.68 0.58 -15.38
CA PRO A 142 -10.90 1.36 -15.62
C PRO A 142 -10.73 2.86 -15.31
N PHE A 143 -9.49 3.32 -15.14
CA PHE A 143 -9.12 4.68 -14.77
C PHE A 143 -8.08 5.22 -15.76
N LEU A 144 -8.02 6.54 -15.91
CA LEU A 144 -6.95 7.17 -16.70
C LEU A 144 -5.61 7.05 -15.95
N ALA A 145 -4.64 6.43 -16.62
CA ALA A 145 -3.28 6.38 -16.13
C ALA A 145 -2.63 7.78 -16.14
N ASP A 146 -1.85 8.09 -15.11
CA ASP A 146 -1.12 9.35 -14.99
C ASP A 146 0.40 9.14 -15.08
N SER A 147 1.18 10.22 -14.99
CA SER A 147 2.65 10.15 -15.06
C SER A 147 3.23 9.19 -14.00
N ARG A 148 2.66 9.15 -12.79
CA ARG A 148 3.17 8.31 -11.69
C ARG A 148 3.04 6.82 -11.96
N ASP A 149 1.98 6.41 -12.65
CA ASP A 149 1.78 5.02 -13.07
C ASP A 149 2.94 4.56 -13.99
N TRP A 150 3.31 5.39 -14.97
CA TRP A 150 4.42 5.12 -15.88
C TRP A 150 5.80 5.27 -15.22
N LEU A 151 5.97 6.23 -14.30
CA LEU A 151 7.18 6.38 -13.50
C LEU A 151 7.43 5.16 -12.60
N SER A 152 6.38 4.52 -12.10
CA SER A 152 6.51 3.27 -11.33
C SER A 152 7.11 2.14 -12.18
N VAL A 153 6.72 2.04 -13.45
CA VAL A 153 7.29 1.07 -14.40
C VAL A 153 8.74 1.42 -14.72
N LEU A 154 9.00 2.67 -15.08
CA LEU A 154 10.33 3.19 -15.42
C LEU A 154 11.34 3.02 -14.28
N GLY A 155 10.92 3.31 -13.05
CA GLY A 155 11.77 3.21 -11.87
C GLY A 155 12.26 1.79 -11.59
N ALA A 156 11.47 0.78 -11.92
CA ALA A 156 11.82 -0.63 -11.75
C ALA A 156 12.70 -1.19 -12.89
N CYS A 157 12.61 -0.61 -14.10
CA CYS A 157 13.52 -0.91 -15.22
C CYS A 157 14.99 -0.59 -14.93
N ARG A 158 15.32 0.06 -13.81
CA ARG A 158 16.73 0.25 -13.38
C ARG A 158 17.41 -1.03 -12.92
N GLN A 159 16.62 -2.00 -12.47
CA GLN A 159 17.14 -3.25 -11.90
C GLN A 159 17.30 -4.36 -12.94
N ASP A 160 16.78 -4.15 -14.15
CA ASP A 160 16.76 -5.14 -15.23
C ASP A 160 17.11 -4.45 -16.56
N HIS A 161 17.96 -5.06 -17.39
CA HIS A 161 18.55 -4.43 -18.59
C HIS A 161 17.56 -4.20 -19.76
N SER A 162 16.26 -4.03 -19.48
CA SER A 162 15.20 -3.82 -20.47
C SER A 162 15.12 -2.36 -20.93
N ALA A 163 16.10 -1.96 -21.75
CA ALA A 163 16.16 -0.60 -22.32
C ALA A 163 14.91 -0.22 -23.12
N SER A 164 14.25 -1.19 -23.77
CA SER A 164 13.07 -0.92 -24.59
C SER A 164 11.83 -0.54 -23.75
N ALA A 165 11.60 -1.22 -22.63
CA ALA A 165 10.47 -0.93 -21.74
C ALA A 165 10.66 0.40 -21.01
N SER A 166 11.89 0.67 -20.56
CA SER A 166 12.30 1.96 -19.99
C SER A 166 11.96 3.13 -20.93
N PHE A 167 12.42 3.07 -22.19
CA PHE A 167 12.17 4.14 -23.16
C PHE A 167 10.68 4.35 -23.45
N ARG A 168 9.90 3.26 -23.59
CA ARG A 168 8.45 3.36 -23.81
C ARG A 168 7.73 4.00 -22.62
N ALA A 169 8.04 3.56 -21.40
CA ALA A 169 7.41 4.09 -20.19
C ALA A 169 7.70 5.59 -20.02
N ALA A 170 8.96 6.01 -20.23
CA ALA A 170 9.34 7.41 -20.19
C ALA A 170 8.62 8.25 -21.27
N GLY A 171 8.50 7.72 -22.49
CA GLY A 171 7.77 8.37 -23.58
C GLY A 171 6.27 8.56 -23.26
N GLN A 172 5.64 7.62 -22.56
CA GLN A 172 4.25 7.74 -22.13
C GLN A 172 4.08 8.75 -21.00
N ALA A 173 4.97 8.75 -20.00
CA ALA A 173 4.96 9.73 -18.92
C ALA A 173 5.08 11.17 -19.46
N TRP A 174 6.01 11.39 -20.40
CA TRP A 174 6.21 12.69 -21.05
C TRP A 174 4.98 13.18 -21.83
N ARG A 175 4.27 12.27 -22.52
CA ARG A 175 3.05 12.63 -23.25
C ARG A 175 1.93 13.10 -22.32
N ILE A 176 1.90 12.59 -21.09
CA ILE A 176 0.90 12.95 -20.08
C ILE A 176 1.26 14.28 -19.42
N ASP A 177 2.53 14.45 -19.01
CA ASP A 177 3.04 15.68 -18.43
C ASP A 177 4.41 16.03 -19.01
N PRO A 178 4.46 16.91 -20.04
CA PRO A 178 5.72 17.32 -20.66
C PRO A 178 6.63 18.15 -19.76
N HIS A 179 6.12 18.70 -18.65
CA HIS A 179 6.88 19.51 -17.70
C HIS A 179 7.46 18.68 -16.56
N ASP A 180 7.08 17.42 -16.44
CA ASP A 180 7.63 16.50 -15.45
C ASP A 180 9.07 16.12 -15.82
N SER A 181 10.02 16.50 -14.96
CA SER A 181 11.43 16.15 -15.13
C SER A 181 11.76 14.72 -14.68
N ALA A 182 10.87 14.07 -13.92
CA ALA A 182 11.14 12.76 -13.32
C ALA A 182 11.48 11.66 -14.35
N PRO A 183 10.83 11.56 -15.52
CA PRO A 183 11.19 10.56 -16.53
C PRO A 183 12.64 10.68 -17.02
N TYR A 184 13.16 11.91 -17.18
CA TYR A 184 14.54 12.14 -17.63
C TYR A 184 15.57 11.71 -16.60
N VAL A 185 15.35 12.06 -15.33
CA VAL A 185 16.23 11.68 -14.22
C VAL A 185 16.27 10.15 -14.08
N LEU A 186 15.10 9.50 -14.19
CA LEU A 186 15.02 8.05 -14.13
C LEU A 186 15.69 7.37 -15.33
N LEU A 187 15.52 7.89 -16.55
CA LEU A 187 16.21 7.38 -17.74
C LEU A 187 17.73 7.52 -17.64
N ALA A 188 18.25 8.68 -17.21
CA ALA A 188 19.69 8.91 -17.07
C ALA A 188 20.32 7.91 -16.10
N THR A 189 19.62 7.58 -15.01
CA THR A 189 20.07 6.59 -14.02
C THR A 189 19.87 5.13 -14.45
N THR A 190 19.24 4.85 -15.60
CA THR A 190 19.18 3.49 -16.19
C THR A 190 20.36 3.18 -17.12
N GLN A 191 21.17 4.18 -17.51
CA GLN A 191 22.23 4.05 -18.52
C GLN A 191 23.66 3.89 -17.95
N GLU A 192 23.82 3.87 -16.63
CA GLU A 192 25.13 3.72 -15.97
C GLU A 192 25.25 2.35 -15.27
N VAL A 193 25.67 1.31 -15.99
CA VAL A 193 26.64 0.22 -15.64
C VAL A 193 26.86 -0.64 -16.87
#